data_AF-A0A3N2KGW0-F1
#
_entry.id   AF-A0A3N2KGW0-F1
#
_cell.length_a   1.000
_cell.length_b   1.000
_cell.length_c   1.000
_cell.angle_alpha   90.00
_cell.angle_beta   90.00
_cell.angle_gamma   90.00
#
_symmetry.space_group_name_H-M   'P 1'
#
loop_
_entity.id
_entity.type
_entity.pdbx_description
1 polymer ?
#
loop_
_entity_poly.entity_id
_entity_poly.type
_entity_poly.pdbx_seq_one_letter_code
_entity_poly.pdbx_strand_id
1 'polypeptide(L)'
;MRRQREAWLNAYEFEFNSSEWKILELDSYDKDWLDFVASCRAGNDVSDFDLVIGGIANDKVIQTLDRYFEGELSEDKALGLLKYERPNIQYCIRSQKMLDDCLKHIESRQL
;
A
#
# COMPACT_ATOMS: atom_id res chain seq x y z
N MET A 1 -25.82 11.32 -4.04
CA MET A 1 -26.19 12.13 -2.85
C MET A 1 -25.77 11.37 -1.59
N ARG A 2 -24.77 11.87 -0.85
CA ARG A 2 -24.27 11.32 0.44
C ARG A 2 -24.72 12.17 1.65
N ARG A 3 -25.72 13.05 1.45
CA ARG A 3 -25.93 14.26 2.26
C ARG A 3 -26.81 14.11 3.52
N GLN A 4 -27.12 12.90 3.96
CA GLN A 4 -28.03 12.66 5.09
C GLN A 4 -27.61 11.49 5.99
N ARG A 5 -26.36 11.03 5.92
CA ARG A 5 -25.86 10.01 6.86
C ARG A 5 -24.94 10.69 7.85
N GLU A 6 -25.06 10.27 9.10
CA GLU A 6 -24.13 10.62 10.16
C GLU A 6 -22.73 10.21 9.72
N ALA A 7 -21.80 11.16 9.69
CA ALA A 7 -20.41 10.90 9.40
C ALA A 7 -19.69 10.59 10.71
N TRP A 8 -18.76 9.63 10.67
CA TRP A 8 -17.98 9.20 11.82
C TRP A 8 -16.50 9.29 11.49
N LEU A 9 -15.73 9.83 12.42
CA LEU A 9 -14.29 9.83 12.44
C LEU A 9 -13.83 8.80 13.48
N ASN A 10 -13.03 7.82 13.06
CA ASN A 10 -12.42 6.86 13.98
C ASN A 10 -10.93 7.18 14.10
N ALA A 11 -10.43 7.24 15.33
CA ALA A 11 -9.02 7.39 15.62
C ALA A 11 -8.45 6.05 16.10
N TYR A 12 -7.28 5.71 15.61
CA TYR A 12 -6.54 4.51 15.99
C TYR A 12 -5.10 4.89 16.30
N GLU A 13 -4.51 4.16 17.23
CA GLU A 13 -3.08 4.17 17.51
C GLU A 13 -2.47 2.89 16.95
N PHE A 14 -1.37 3.04 16.21
CA PHE A 14 -0.66 1.94 15.59
C PHE A 14 0.77 1.91 16.11
N GLU A 15 1.06 0.95 16.97
CA GLU A 15 2.36 0.78 17.62
C GLU A 15 2.84 -0.67 17.47
N PHE A 16 4.07 -0.85 17.02
CA PHE A 16 4.68 -2.16 16.87
C PHE A 16 6.20 -2.08 17.01
N ASN A 17 6.81 -3.17 17.46
CA ASN A 17 8.25 -3.37 17.42
C ASN A 17 8.60 -4.09 16.10
N SER A 18 9.35 -3.44 15.21
CA SER A 18 9.66 -3.98 13.88
C SER A 18 10.36 -5.33 13.91
N SER A 19 11.09 -5.65 14.98
CA SER A 19 11.79 -6.93 15.12
C SER A 19 10.87 -8.14 15.37
N GLU A 20 9.59 -7.90 15.67
CA GLU A 20 8.60 -8.95 15.98
C GLU A 20 7.75 -9.37 14.75
N TRP A 21 7.89 -8.66 13.63
CA TRP A 21 7.01 -8.81 12.45
C TRP A 21 7.80 -8.98 11.16
N LYS A 22 7.23 -9.67 10.18
CA LYS A 22 7.79 -9.75 8.83
C LYS A 22 7.38 -8.51 8.04
N ILE A 23 8.30 -7.56 7.93
CA ILE A 23 8.04 -6.28 7.28
C ILE A 23 8.77 -6.21 5.94
N LEU A 24 8.04 -5.87 4.88
CA LEU A 24 8.60 -5.47 3.60
C LEU A 24 8.51 -3.96 3.47
N GLU A 25 9.65 -3.29 3.26
CA GLU A 25 9.74 -1.84 3.02
C GLU A 25 10.16 -1.58 1.56
N LEU A 26 9.38 -0.77 0.86
CA LEU A 26 9.57 -0.39 -0.54
C LEU A 26 9.58 1.14 -0.64
N ASP A 27 10.74 1.73 -0.33
CA ASP A 27 10.91 3.17 -0.12
C ASP A 27 10.80 4.02 -1.39
N SER A 28 10.85 3.39 -2.56
CA SER A 28 10.87 4.06 -3.85
C SER A 28 10.10 3.28 -4.91
N TYR A 29 9.69 3.95 -5.99
CA TYR A 29 9.13 3.30 -7.17
C TYR A 29 10.24 2.77 -8.08
N ASP A 30 11.01 1.85 -7.53
CA ASP A 30 12.05 1.10 -8.23
C ASP A 30 11.52 -0.22 -8.77
N LYS A 31 12.44 -1.04 -9.28
CA LYS A 31 12.13 -2.35 -9.84
C LYS A 31 11.53 -3.30 -8.80
N ASP A 32 12.06 -3.33 -7.58
CA ASP A 32 11.59 -4.24 -6.53
C ASP A 32 10.14 -3.91 -6.16
N TRP A 33 9.81 -2.61 -6.07
CA TRP A 33 8.43 -2.16 -5.90
C TRP A 33 7.54 -2.54 -7.09
N LEU A 34 8.01 -2.35 -8.32
CA LEU A 34 7.24 -2.65 -9.53
C LEU A 34 6.94 -4.15 -9.63
N ASP A 35 7.95 -4.99 -9.40
CA ASP A 35 7.85 -6.45 -9.45
C ASP A 35 6.91 -6.97 -8.34
N PHE A 36 7.01 -6.40 -7.13
CA PHE A 36 6.10 -6.73 -6.03
C PHE A 36 4.64 -6.42 -6.39
N VAL A 37 4.37 -5.19 -6.84
CA VAL A 37 3.02 -4.74 -7.19
C VAL A 37 2.46 -5.50 -8.39
N ALA A 38 3.30 -5.83 -9.38
CA ALA A 38 2.94 -6.68 -10.50
C ALA A 38 2.52 -8.08 -10.04
N SER A 39 3.31 -8.69 -9.15
CA SER A 39 3.02 -10.00 -8.57
C SER A 39 1.69 -10.01 -7.81
N CYS A 40 1.43 -8.98 -6.99
CA CYS A 40 0.16 -8.83 -6.28
C CYS A 40 -1.03 -8.74 -7.25
N ARG A 41 -0.93 -7.91 -8.31
CA ARG A 41 -2.03 -7.73 -9.28
C ARG A 41 -2.29 -8.97 -10.13
N ALA A 42 -1.26 -9.74 -10.42
CA ALA A 42 -1.39 -11.02 -11.10
C ALA A 42 -1.97 -12.12 -10.20
N GLY A 43 -2.17 -11.86 -8.90
CA GLY A 43 -2.61 -12.88 -7.94
C GLY A 43 -1.53 -13.90 -7.60
N ASN A 44 -0.27 -13.58 -7.89
CA ASN A 44 0.88 -14.46 -7.70
C ASN A 44 1.65 -14.17 -6.41
N ASP A 45 1.22 -13.16 -5.64
CA ASP A 45 1.85 -12.86 -4.37
C ASP A 45 1.56 -13.95 -3.34
N VAL A 46 2.60 -14.72 -3.03
CA VAL A 46 2.62 -15.80 -2.02
C VAL A 46 3.43 -15.40 -0.78
N SER A 47 3.83 -14.13 -0.67
CA SER A 47 4.59 -13.65 0.48
C SER A 47 3.76 -13.69 1.77
N ASP A 48 4.46 -13.90 2.89
CA ASP A 48 3.89 -14.02 4.22
C ASP A 48 4.25 -12.83 5.13
N PHE A 49 4.48 -11.65 4.52
CA PHE A 49 4.71 -10.41 5.25
C PHE A 49 3.49 -10.05 6.09
N ASP A 50 3.74 -9.63 7.33
CA ASP A 50 2.73 -9.10 8.25
C ASP A 50 2.36 -7.65 7.92
N LEU A 51 3.35 -6.88 7.46
CA LEU A 51 3.22 -5.48 7.06
C LEU A 51 3.99 -5.23 5.78
N VAL A 52 3.34 -4.54 4.83
CA VAL A 52 4.02 -3.97 3.66
C VAL A 52 3.93 -2.46 3.76
N ILE A 53 5.09 -1.80 3.74
CA ILE A 53 5.25 -0.35 3.77
C ILE A 53 5.80 0.08 2.42
N GLY A 54 5.11 0.98 1.73
CA GLY A 54 5.64 1.48 0.45
C GLY A 54 4.70 2.43 -0.26
N GLY A 55 5.14 2.94 -1.40
CA GLY A 55 4.33 3.84 -2.20
C GLY A 55 3.03 3.18 -2.69
N ILE A 56 1.89 3.83 -2.45
CA ILE A 56 0.59 3.37 -2.92
C ILE A 56 0.47 3.52 -4.44
N ALA A 57 -0.07 2.48 -5.10
CA ALA A 57 -0.46 2.55 -6.50
C ALA A 57 -1.78 3.35 -6.69
N ASN A 58 -1.73 4.67 -6.42
CA ASN A 58 -2.86 5.61 -6.59
C ASN A 58 -3.24 5.82 -8.07
N ASP A 59 -4.24 6.67 -8.32
CA ASP A 59 -4.79 6.96 -9.65
C ASP A 59 -3.75 7.35 -10.73
N LYS A 60 -2.64 7.99 -10.36
CA LYS A 60 -1.57 8.34 -11.32
C LYS A 60 -0.64 7.17 -11.57
N VAL A 61 -0.24 6.50 -10.49
CA VAL A 61 0.67 5.37 -10.53
C VAL A 61 0.02 4.20 -11.29
N ILE A 62 -1.28 3.96 -11.07
CA ILE A 62 -1.99 2.85 -11.71
C ILE A 62 -2.07 2.98 -13.22
N GLN A 63 -2.25 4.19 -13.76
CA GLN A 63 -2.24 4.39 -15.22
C GLN A 63 -0.92 3.97 -15.87
N THR A 64 0.20 4.21 -15.19
CA THR A 64 1.52 3.80 -15.68
C THR A 64 1.69 2.29 -15.58
N LEU A 65 1.20 1.70 -14.49
CA LEU A 65 1.22 0.25 -14.27
C LEU A 65 0.35 -0.51 -15.27
N ASP A 66 -0.87 -0.06 -15.54
CA ASP A 66 -1.79 -0.72 -16.48
C ASP A 66 -1.17 -0.82 -17.88
N ARG A 67 -0.58 0.29 -18.36
CA ARG A 67 0.13 0.33 -19.64
C ARG A 67 1.37 -0.56 -19.68
N TYR A 68 2.04 -0.73 -18.53
CA TYR A 68 3.15 -1.70 -18.41
C TYR A 68 2.63 -3.13 -18.50
N PHE A 69 1.54 -3.47 -17.79
CA PHE A 69 0.95 -4.81 -17.80
C PHE A 69 0.32 -5.18 -19.15
N GLU A 70 -0.19 -4.19 -19.89
CA GLU A 70 -0.69 -4.36 -21.26
C GLU A 70 0.46 -4.47 -22.29
N GLY A 71 1.71 -4.28 -21.88
CA GLY A 71 2.89 -4.33 -22.74
C GLY A 71 3.10 -3.08 -23.61
N GLU A 72 2.35 -2.01 -23.38
CA GLU A 72 2.53 -0.73 -24.09
C GLU A 72 3.81 0.01 -23.66
N LEU A 73 4.18 -0.14 -22.38
CA LEU A 73 5.41 0.41 -21.81
C LEU A 73 6.39 -0.71 -21.48
N SER A 74 7.67 -0.48 -21.77
CA SER A 74 8.75 -1.29 -21.22
C SER A 74 8.97 -0.98 -19.74
N GLU A 75 9.58 -1.92 -19.00
CA GLU A 75 10.00 -1.74 -17.60
C GLU A 75 10.76 -0.41 -17.40
N ASP A 76 11.79 -0.16 -18.21
CA ASP A 76 12.59 1.08 -18.16
C ASP A 76 11.76 2.35 -18.32
N LYS A 77 10.74 2.32 -19.20
CA LYS A 77 9.86 3.48 -19.42
C LYS A 77 8.92 3.67 -18.25
N ALA A 78 8.36 2.59 -17.69
CA ALA A 78 7.49 2.64 -16.53
C ALA A 78 8.25 3.21 -15.32
N LEU A 79 9.41 2.65 -14.99
CA LEU A 79 10.28 3.14 -13.91
C LEU A 79 10.74 4.58 -14.16
N GLY A 80 11.06 4.91 -15.40
CA GLY A 80 11.43 6.27 -15.80
C GLY A 80 10.34 7.32 -15.58
N LEU A 81 9.06 6.94 -15.68
CA LEU A 81 7.92 7.81 -15.35
C LEU A 81 7.69 7.87 -13.84
N LEU A 82 7.78 6.72 -13.17
CA LEU A 82 7.50 6.61 -11.74
C LEU A 82 8.55 7.30 -10.85
N LYS A 83 9.82 7.36 -11.26
CA LYS A 83 10.89 8.01 -10.46
C LYS A 83 10.65 9.49 -10.14
N TYR A 84 9.75 10.16 -10.86
CA TYR A 84 9.40 11.56 -10.64
C TYR A 84 8.20 11.72 -9.69
N GLU A 85 7.48 10.65 -9.40
CA GLU A 85 6.37 10.66 -8.45
C GLU A 85 6.90 10.57 -7.03
N ARG A 86 6.38 11.43 -6.14
CA ARG A 86 6.66 11.32 -4.71
C ARG A 86 5.78 10.20 -4.12
N PRO A 87 6.35 9.12 -3.56
CA PRO A 87 5.55 8.06 -2.97
C PRO A 87 4.64 8.60 -1.86
N ASN A 88 3.35 8.25 -1.94
CA ASN A 88 2.46 8.37 -0.79
C ASN A 88 2.50 7.03 -0.06
N ILE A 89 3.11 7.02 1.12
CA ILE A 89 3.42 5.78 1.83
C ILE A 89 2.15 5.19 2.44
N GLN A 90 1.84 3.96 2.05
CA GLN A 90 0.80 3.13 2.64
C GLN A 90 1.42 2.12 3.59
N TYR A 91 0.71 1.87 4.69
CA TYR A 91 0.94 0.76 5.60
C TYR A 91 -0.17 -0.25 5.34
N CYS A 92 0.19 -1.41 4.77
CA CYS A 92 -0.73 -2.49 4.48
C CYS A 92 -0.53 -3.61 5.50
N ILE A 93 -1.35 -3.62 6.55
CA ILE A 93 -1.35 -4.70 7.55
C ILE A 93 -2.05 -5.92 6.91
N ARG A 94 -1.34 -7.05 6.85
CA ARG A 94 -1.76 -8.26 6.15
C ARG A 94 -2.12 -9.40 7.09
N SER A 95 -1.58 -9.41 8.30
CA SER A 95 -1.88 -10.47 9.28
C SER A 95 -2.91 -10.01 10.31
N GLN A 96 -3.86 -10.91 10.59
CA GLN A 96 -4.86 -10.67 11.64
C GLN A 96 -4.19 -10.48 13.00
N LYS A 97 -3.11 -11.23 13.25
CA LYS A 97 -2.31 -11.13 14.47
C LYS A 97 -1.77 -9.71 14.68
N MET A 98 -1.21 -9.09 13.64
CA MET A 98 -0.69 -7.71 13.75
C MET A 98 -1.81 -6.69 13.92
N LEU A 99 -2.95 -6.88 13.23
CA LEU A 99 -4.12 -6.03 13.46
C LEU A 99 -4.56 -6.06 14.93
N ASP A 100 -4.66 -7.26 15.51
CA ASP A 100 -5.13 -7.44 16.88
C ASP A 100 -4.13 -6.92 17.93
N ASP A 101 -2.83 -7.18 17.72
CA ASP A 101 -1.79 -6.85 18.69
C ASP A 101 -1.32 -5.38 18.59
N CYS A 102 -1.38 -4.77 17.40
CA CYS A 102 -0.73 -3.48 17.13
C CYS A 102 -1.66 -2.31 16.78
N LEU A 103 -2.91 -2.56 16.32
CA LEU A 103 -3.84 -1.48 15.94
C LEU A 103 -4.94 -1.31 17.00
N LYS A 104 -4.81 -0.27 17.81
CA LYS A 104 -5.74 0.00 18.92
C LYS A 104 -6.72 1.09 18.54
N HIS A 105 -8.02 0.83 18.70
CA HIS A 105 -9.05 1.87 18.58
C HIS A 105 -8.97 2.82 19.77
N ILE A 106 -8.95 4.12 19.49
CA ILE A 106 -8.87 5.17 20.50
C ILE A 106 -10.23 5.81 20.72
N GLU A 107 -10.87 6.27 19.65
CA GLU A 107 -12.20 6.88 19.73
C GLU A 107 -12.97 6.85 18.42
N SER A 108 -14.29 7.01 18.53
CA SER A 108 -15.21 7.22 17.41
C SER A 108 -16.00 8.49 17.68
N ARG A 109 -15.84 9.50 16.83
CA ARG A 109 -16.49 10.79 16.94
C ARG A 109 -17.42 11.02 15.75
N GLN A 110 -18.68 11.33 16.03
CA GLN A 110 -19.61 11.79 15.00
C GLN A 110 -19.26 13.22 14.55
N LEU A 111 -19.29 13.46 13.23
CA LEU A 111 -19.00 14.76 12.59
C LEU A 111 -20.26 15.57 12.31
#